data_AF-A0A7Y8V1J1-F1
#
_entry.id   AF-A0A7Y8V1J1-F1
#
_cell.length_a   1.000
_cell.length_b   1.000
_cell.length_c   1.000
_cell.angle_alpha   90.00
_cell.angle_beta   90.00
_cell.angle_gamma   90.00
#
_symmetry.space_group_name_H-M   'P 1'
#
loop_
_entity.id
_entity.type
_entity.pdbx_description
1 polymer ?
#
loop_
_entity_poly.entity_id
_entity_poly.type
_entity_poly.pdbx_seq_one_letter_code
_entity_poly.pdbx_strand_id
1 'polypeptide(L)' 'MIGKITEFFRNLPAKKCAECGREMEEQHECYGNTCCKCLKLNDL' A
#
# COMPACT_ATOMS: atom_id res chain seq x y z
N MET A 1 15.53 -21.04 3.93
CA MET A 1 15.47 -20.74 5.38
C MET A 1 14.54 -19.56 5.55
N ILE A 2 13.40 -19.76 6.24
CA ILE A 2 12.62 -18.63 6.73
C ILE A 2 13.44 -18.06 7.90
N GLY A 3 14.23 -17.02 7.61
CA GLY A 3 14.76 -16.16 8.67
C GLY A 3 13.60 -15.66 9.52
N LYS A 4 13.87 -15.38 10.80
CA LYS A 4 12.89 -14.97 11.82
C LYS A 4 11.69 -14.25 11.20
N ILE A 5 10.52 -14.89 11.25
CA ILE A 5 9.30 -14.39 10.60
C ILE A 5 8.92 -12.97 11.03
N THR A 6 9.29 -12.60 12.27
CA THR A 6 9.12 -11.26 12.82
C THR A 6 9.94 -10.20 12.08
N GLU A 7 11.13 -10.57 11.59
CA GLU A 7 11.99 -9.69 10.80
C GLU A 7 11.42 -9.48 9.39
N PHE A 8 10.79 -10.50 8.81
CA PHE A 8 10.05 -10.37 7.55
C PHE A 8 8.90 -9.35 7.68
N PHE A 9 8.06 -9.48 8.71
CA PHE A 9 6.94 -8.55 8.90
C PHE A 9 7.39 -7.11 9.22
N ARG A 10 8.50 -6.92 9.93
CA ARG A 10 9.07 -5.59 10.22
C ARG A 10 9.63 -4.90 8.97
N ASN A 11 10.05 -5.68 7.98
CA ASN A 11 10.63 -5.19 6.74
C ASN A 11 9.66 -5.38 5.55
N LEU A 12 8.35 -5.49 5.81
CA LEU A 12 7.35 -5.51 4.75
C LEU A 12 7.47 -4.21 3.94
N PRO A 13 7.57 -4.28 2.61
CA PRO A 13 7.61 -3.09 1.78
C PRO A 13 6.29 -2.33 1.92
N ALA A 14 6.36 -1.01 1.81
CA ALA A 14 5.16 -0.19 1.73
C ALA A 14 4.30 -0.60 0.53
N LYS A 15 2.98 -0.50 0.71
CA LYS A 15 2.00 -0.78 -0.34
C LYS A 15 2.17 0.21 -1.48
N LYS A 16 2.18 -0.26 -2.73
CA LYS A 16 2.32 0.59 -3.93
C LYS A 16 1.04 0.56 -4.75
N CYS A 17 0.70 1.70 -5.33
CA CYS A 17 -0.43 1.85 -6.22
C CYS A 17 -0.22 1.03 -7.49
N ALA A 18 -1.22 0.23 -7.88
CA ALA A 18 -1.18 -0.59 -9.10
C ALA A 18 -1.06 0.24 -10.38
N GLU A 19 -1.57 1.49 -10.38
CA GLU A 19 -1.55 2.34 -11.57
C GLU A 19 -0.31 3.21 -11.68
N CYS A 20 0.08 3.90 -10.60
CA CYS A 20 1.19 4.86 -10.66
C CYS A 20 2.47 4.39 -9.97
N GLY A 21 2.46 3.23 -9.30
CA GLY A 21 3.65 2.65 -8.64
C GLY A 21 4.15 3.40 -7.40
N ARG A 22 3.56 4.55 -7.06
CA ARG A 22 3.89 5.33 -5.86
C ARG A 22 3.44 4.60 -4.59
N GLU A 23 4.15 4.84 -3.49
CA GLU A 23 3.72 4.38 -2.17
C GLU A 23 2.32 4.93 -1.86
N MET A 24 1.46 4.06 -1.36
CA MET A 24 0.10 4.40 -0.97
C MET A 24 0.12 5.00 0.42
N GLU A 25 -0.37 6.23 0.54
CA GLU A 25 -0.74 6.82 1.82
C GLU A 25 -1.85 5.98 2.47
N GLU A 26 -1.92 5.98 3.80
CA GLU A 26 -2.85 5.14 4.58
C GLU A 26 -4.28 5.24 4.03
N GLN A 27 -4.85 4.11 3.65
CA GLN A 27 -6.25 4.01 3.24
C GLN A 27 -7.03 3.29 4.33
N HIS A 28 -8.19 3.83 4.71
CA HIS A 28 -9.11 3.18 5.65
C HIS A 28 -9.57 1.80 5.14
N GLU A 29 -9.56 1.61 3.82
CA GLU A 29 -9.82 0.35 3.14
C GLU A 29 -8.52 -0.42 2.82
N CYS A 30 -8.35 -1.60 3.44
CA CYS A 30 -7.17 -2.43 3.19
C CYS A 30 -7.20 -3.14 1.81
N TYR A 31 -8.38 -3.26 1.19
CA TYR A 31 -8.56 -4.01 -0.06
C TYR A 31 -8.25 -3.22 -1.34
N GLY A 32 -8.31 -1.89 -1.31
CA GLY A 32 -8.02 -1.05 -2.49
C GLY A 32 -6.55 -1.11 -2.87
N ASN A 33 -6.22 -1.27 -4.15
CA ASN A 33 -4.83 -1.30 -4.66
C ASN A 33 -4.44 -0.06 -5.46
N THR A 34 -5.34 0.93 -5.54
CA THR A 34 -5.16 2.18 -6.28
C THR A 34 -5.20 3.36 -5.32
N CYS A 35 -4.26 4.29 -5.45
CA CYS A 35 -4.19 5.45 -4.54
C CYS A 35 -5.34 6.46 -4.80
N CYS A 36 -5.67 7.28 -3.79
CA CYS A 36 -6.77 8.26 -3.87
C CYS A 36 -6.59 9.25 -5.05
N LYS A 37 -5.34 9.57 -5.38
CA LYS A 37 -4.97 10.44 -6.52
C LYS A 37 -5.36 9.80 -7.87
N CYS A 38 -5.15 8.49 -8.02
CA CYS A 38 -5.54 7.76 -9.23
C CYS A 38 -7.05 7.48 -9.25
N LEU A 39 -7.67 7.23 -8.09
CA LEU A 39 -9.12 7.09 -7.96
C LEU A 39 -9.90 8.42 -8.12
N LYS A 40 -9.20 9.57 -8.17
CA LYS A 40 -9.78 10.91 -8.29
C LYS A 40 -10.85 11.21 -7.23
N LEU A 41 -10.70 10.67 -6.02
CA LEU A 41 -11.63 10.87 -4.90
C LEU A 41 -11.51 12.28 -4.25
N ASN A 42 -11.06 13.28 -4.99
CA ASN A 42 -10.76 14.62 -4.46
C ASN A 42 -11.97 15.58 -4.45
N ASP A 43 -13.19 15.13 -4.77
CA ASP A 43 -14.35 16.00 -4.97
C ASP A 43 -15.66 15.40 -4.42
N LEU A 44 -15.76 15.24 -3.10
CA LEU A 44 -17.03 15.04 -2.39
C LEU A 44 -17.12 15.94 -1.17
#